data_AF-A0A2G5T2S1-F1
#
_entry.id   AF-A0A2G5T2S1-F1
#
_cell.length_a   1.000
_cell.length_b   1.000
_cell.length_c   1.000
_cell.angle_alpha   90.00
_cell.angle_beta   90.00
_cell.angle_gamma   90.00
#
_symmetry.space_group_name_H-M   'P 1'
#
loop_
_entity.id
_entity.type
_entity.pdbx_description
1 polymer ?
#
loop_
_entity_poly.entity_id
_entity_poly.type
_entity_poly.pdbx_seq_one_letter_code
_entity_poly.pdbx_strand_id
1 'polypeptide(L)'
;MDSTGEIRVGTLVSAKSANKGWCEAKVAKIMERVDLTVCLQETPFTTEKHTVEFNPDYRIGMFAAFVIRKREIFCRISTIENQRTEYGIKFPDEYRWLSKRDFKIRSDDTKKQKGKNVATARR
;
A
#
# COMPACT_ATOMS: atom_id res chain seq x y z
N MET A 1 10.96 -14.93 -18.19
CA MET A 1 11.57 -13.74 -17.56
C MET A 1 10.48 -12.70 -17.43
N ASP A 2 9.92 -12.59 -16.22
CA ASP A 2 8.74 -11.81 -15.93
C ASP A 2 9.01 -10.31 -16.08
N SER A 3 8.39 -9.71 -17.10
CA SER A 3 8.26 -8.26 -17.22
C SER A 3 7.24 -7.76 -16.18
N THR A 4 7.49 -8.01 -14.89
CA THR A 4 6.78 -7.34 -13.81
C THR A 4 7.22 -5.89 -13.86
N GLY A 5 6.49 -5.06 -14.61
CA GLY A 5 6.71 -3.62 -14.65
C GLY A 5 6.84 -3.10 -13.22
N GLU A 6 7.97 -2.46 -12.93
CA GLU A 6 8.24 -1.92 -11.61
C GLU A 6 7.17 -0.86 -11.30
N ILE A 7 6.37 -1.12 -10.27
CA ILE A 7 5.31 -0.20 -9.85
C ILE A 7 5.98 0.95 -9.10
N ARG A 8 5.79 2.18 -9.58
CA ARG A 8 6.38 3.37 -8.98
C ARG A 8 5.28 4.34 -8.56
N VAL A 9 5.60 5.26 -7.65
CA VAL A 9 4.74 6.42 -7.43
C VAL A 9 4.61 7.16 -8.76
N GLY A 10 3.39 7.44 -9.18
CA GLY A 10 3.11 7.99 -10.49
C GLY A 10 2.42 7.02 -11.45
N THR A 11 2.63 5.71 -11.28
CA THR A 11 2.12 4.70 -12.21
C THR A 11 0.59 4.74 -12.30
N LEU A 12 0.08 4.76 -13.53
CA LEU A 12 -1.36 4.66 -13.79
C LEU A 12 -1.83 3.21 -13.70
N VAL A 13 -2.92 3.02 -12.95
CA VAL A 13 -3.50 1.70 -12.68
C VAL A 13 -5.02 1.73 -12.92
N SER A 14 -5.59 0.56 -13.16
CA SER A 14 -7.02 0.32 -13.10
C SER A 14 -7.33 -0.46 -11.83
N ALA A 15 -8.20 0.06 -10.98
CA ALA A 15 -8.56 -0.51 -9.70
C ALA A 15 -10.06 -0.30 -9.41
N LYS A 16 -10.62 -1.04 -8.46
CA LYS A 16 -12.04 -0.92 -8.10
C LYS A 16 -12.24 0.13 -7.00
N SER A 17 -12.79 1.29 -7.36
CA SER A 17 -13.33 2.28 -6.43
C SER A 17 -14.59 1.74 -5.74
N ALA A 18 -14.81 2.16 -4.50
CA ALA A 18 -16.02 1.84 -3.73
C ALA A 18 -17.29 2.41 -4.38
N ASN A 19 -17.23 3.63 -4.93
CA ASN A 19 -18.41 4.34 -5.45
C ASN A 19 -18.57 4.19 -6.97
N LYS A 20 -17.47 4.00 -7.70
CA LYS A 20 -17.48 4.01 -9.19
C LYS A 20 -17.17 2.66 -9.82
N GLY A 21 -16.86 1.63 -9.04
CA GLY A 21 -16.41 0.35 -9.56
C GLY A 21 -15.02 0.46 -10.21
N TRP A 22 -14.74 -0.35 -11.23
CA TRP A 22 -13.44 -0.37 -11.89
C TRP A 22 -13.19 0.93 -12.66
N CYS A 23 -12.17 1.68 -12.26
CA CYS A 23 -11.82 2.96 -12.88
C CYS A 23 -10.32 3.24 -12.82
N GLU A 24 -9.93 4.32 -13.51
CA GLU A 24 -8.56 4.79 -13.56
C GLU A 24 -8.15 5.44 -12.26
N ALA A 25 -6.96 5.10 -11.81
CA ALA A 25 -6.37 5.63 -10.59
C ALA A 25 -4.85 5.71 -10.73
N LYS A 26 -4.21 6.33 -9.75
CA LYS A 26 -2.76 6.56 -9.75
C LYS A 26 -2.15 6.08 -8.45
N VAL A 27 -1.00 5.41 -8.54
CA VAL A 27 -0.19 5.07 -7.37
C VAL A 27 0.39 6.36 -6.81
N ALA A 28 -0.02 6.72 -5.60
CA ALA A 28 0.41 7.93 -4.92
C ALA A 28 1.44 7.65 -3.82
N LYS A 29 1.38 6.48 -3.17
CA LYS A 29 2.36 6.05 -2.16
C LYS A 29 2.57 4.54 -2.25
N ILE A 30 3.75 4.06 -1.91
CA ILE A 30 4.07 2.63 -1.77
C ILE A 30 4.68 2.48 -0.39
N MET A 31 4.16 1.57 0.42
CA MET A 31 4.66 1.35 1.78
C MET A 31 4.54 -0.10 2.18
N GLU A 32 5.46 -0.54 3.03
CA GLU A 32 5.24 -1.74 3.82
C GLU A 32 4.30 -1.40 4.98
N ARG A 33 3.28 -2.23 5.15
CA ARG A 33 2.30 -2.11 6.22
C ARG A 33 2.18 -3.44 6.95
N VAL A 34 1.87 -3.35 8.22
CA VAL A 34 1.79 -4.50 9.14
C VAL A 34 0.52 -4.40 9.96
N ASP A 35 -0.10 -5.54 10.22
CA ASP A 35 -1.25 -5.63 11.12
C ASP A 35 -0.74 -5.86 12.55
N LEU A 36 -1.06 -4.93 13.43
CA LEU A 36 -0.73 -5.00 14.85
C LEU A 36 -2.00 -5.31 15.63
N THR A 37 -1.92 -6.25 16.58
CA THR A 37 -2.89 -6.31 17.67
C THR A 37 -2.28 -5.62 18.88
N VAL A 38 -2.96 -4.62 19.42
CA VAL A 38 -2.50 -3.85 20.58
C VAL A 38 -3.48 -4.00 21.74
N CYS A 39 -2.96 -4.06 22.97
CA CYS A 39 -3.75 -4.09 24.19
C CYS A 39 -3.75 -2.68 24.82
N LEU A 40 -4.93 -2.12 25.02
CA LEU A 40 -5.11 -0.88 25.76
C LEU A 40 -4.85 -1.14 27.25
N GLN A 41 -4.09 -0.26 27.89
CA GLN A 41 -3.85 -0.32 29.34
C GLN A 41 -4.86 0.50 30.15
N GLU A 42 -5.72 1.28 29.49
CA GLU A 42 -6.80 1.99 30.15
C GLU A 42 -7.98 1.06 30.37
N THR A 43 -8.64 1.15 31.53
CA THR A 43 -9.83 0.35 31.81
C THR A 43 -11.02 0.82 30.96
N PRO A 44 -11.77 -0.09 30.31
CA PRO A 44 -11.60 -1.53 30.32
C PRO A 44 -10.45 -2.00 29.41
N PHE A 45 -9.71 -3.03 29.87
CA PHE A 45 -8.68 -3.67 29.05
C PHE A 45 -9.29 -4.24 27.77
N THR A 46 -8.98 -3.63 26.63
CA THR A 46 -9.46 -4.07 25.32
C THR A 46 -8.30 -4.30 24.37
N THR A 47 -8.48 -5.21 23.42
CA THR A 47 -7.57 -5.42 22.30
C THR A 47 -8.14 -4.76 21.05
N GLU A 48 -7.30 -4.04 20.32
CA GLU A 48 -7.65 -3.44 19.03
C GLU A 48 -6.66 -3.88 17.95
N LYS A 49 -7.14 -4.03 16.72
CA LYS A 49 -6.32 -4.35 15.54
C LYS A 49 -6.11 -3.08 14.72
N HIS A 50 -4.86 -2.81 14.38
CA HIS A 50 -4.48 -1.66 13.56
C HIS A 50 -3.54 -2.09 12.43
N THR A 51 -3.87 -1.71 11.21
CA THR A 51 -2.91 -1.76 10.11
C THR A 51 -2.13 -0.46 10.10
N VAL A 52 -0.82 -0.51 10.31
CA VAL A 52 0.05 0.67 10.38
C VAL A 52 1.20 0.56 9.38
N GLU A 53 1.94 1.67 9.17
CA GLU A 53 3.22 1.63 8.47
C GLU A 53 4.20 0.74 9.23
N PHE A 54 4.90 -0.12 8.50
CA PHE A 54 5.90 -0.99 9.11
C PHE A 54 7.01 -0.15 9.73
N ASN A 55 7.26 -0.40 11.02
CA ASN A 55 8.37 0.18 11.74
C ASN A 55 9.27 -0.97 12.26
N PRO A 56 10.55 -1.05 11.85
CA PRO A 56 11.45 -2.11 12.27
C PRO A 56 11.72 -2.14 13.78
N ASP A 57 11.45 -1.04 14.49
CA ASP A 57 11.64 -0.96 15.94
C ASP A 57 10.49 -1.59 16.73
N TYR A 58 9.34 -1.84 16.09
CA TYR A 58 8.20 -2.48 16.76
C TYR A 58 8.49 -3.93 17.11
N ARG A 59 8.26 -4.27 18.38
CA ARG A 59 8.46 -5.61 18.94
C ARG A 59 7.25 -6.03 19.77
N ILE A 60 6.97 -7.33 19.78
CA ILE A 60 5.95 -7.89 20.68
C ILE A 60 6.35 -7.58 22.13
N GLY A 61 5.40 -7.08 22.90
CA GLY A 61 5.58 -6.64 24.27
C GLY A 61 6.02 -5.18 24.44
N MET A 62 6.44 -4.51 23.36
CA MET A 62 6.76 -3.07 23.38
C MET A 62 5.51 -2.24 23.61
N PHE A 63 5.69 -1.08 24.24
CA PHE A 63 4.65 -0.06 24.32
C PHE A 63 4.86 1.03 23.27
N ALA A 64 3.78 1.42 22.62
CA ALA A 64 3.78 2.53 21.68
C ALA A 64 2.46 3.31 21.77
N ALA A 65 2.51 4.58 21.36
CA ALA A 65 1.34 5.43 21.28
C ALA A 65 0.60 5.21 19.96
N PHE A 66 -0.71 5.00 20.03
CA PHE A 66 -1.58 4.83 18.87
C PHE A 66 -2.75 5.81 18.94
N VAL A 67 -3.13 6.37 17.78
CA VAL A 67 -4.32 7.21 17.70
C VAL A 67 -5.55 6.30 17.57
N ILE A 68 -6.29 6.14 18.67
CA ILE A 68 -7.49 5.33 18.77
C ILE A 68 -8.66 6.26 19.13
N ARG A 69 -9.73 6.25 18.33
CA ARG A 69 -10.93 7.11 18.53
C ARG A 69 -10.60 8.60 18.73
N LYS A 70 -9.64 9.12 17.94
CA LYS A 70 -9.14 10.51 18.00
C LYS A 70 -8.40 10.87 19.30
N ARG A 71 -7.97 9.89 20.08
CA ARG A 71 -7.12 10.09 21.26
C ARG A 71 -5.83 9.31 21.07
N GLU A 72 -4.74 9.86 21.56
CA GLU A 72 -3.48 9.13 21.66
C GLU A 72 -3.53 8.25 22.90
N ILE A 73 -3.42 6.93 22.70
CA ILE A 73 -3.50 5.92 23.76
C ILE A 73 -2.21 5.12 23.73
N PHE A 74 -1.62 4.92 24.91
CA PHE A 74 -0.43 4.10 25.07
C PHE A 74 -0.84 2.62 25.18
N CYS A 75 -0.42 1.81 24.22
CA CYS A 75 -0.85 0.42 24.10
C CYS A 75 0.37 -0.52 24.08
N ARG A 76 0.18 -1.74 24.60
CA ARG A 76 1.16 -2.81 24.47
C ARG A 76 0.94 -3.55 23.16
N ILE A 77 1.97 -3.69 22.34
CA ILE A 77 1.90 -4.50 21.12
C ILE A 77 1.85 -5.98 21.52
N SER A 78 0.76 -6.66 21.17
CA SER A 78 0.55 -8.09 21.46
C SER A 78 0.98 -8.98 20.30
N THR A 79 0.67 -8.59 19.05
CA THR A 79 1.05 -9.35 17.86
C THR A 79 1.49 -8.42 16.74
N ILE A 80 2.34 -8.94 15.86
CA ILE A 80 2.82 -8.30 14.63
C ILE A 80 2.64 -9.32 13.53
N GLU A 81 1.72 -9.06 12.61
CA GLU A 81 1.28 -10.03 11.59
C GLU A 81 1.15 -9.39 10.21
N ASN A 82 1.10 -10.23 9.17
CA ASN A 82 0.75 -9.84 7.81
C ASN A 82 1.53 -8.64 7.23
N GLN A 83 2.84 -8.57 7.48
CA GLN A 83 3.71 -7.58 6.84
C GLN A 83 3.63 -7.74 5.32
N ARG A 84 3.20 -6.69 4.64
CA ARG A 84 2.97 -6.69 3.19
C ARG A 84 3.18 -5.31 2.60
N THR A 85 3.59 -5.28 1.34
CA THR A 85 3.61 -4.03 0.57
C THR A 85 2.18 -3.68 0.12
N GLU A 86 1.71 -2.51 0.53
CA GLU A 86 0.47 -1.92 0.05
C GLU A 86 0.74 -0.66 -0.77
N TYR A 87 -0.19 -0.37 -1.68
CA TYR A 87 -0.11 0.71 -2.63
C TYR A 87 -1.25 1.68 -2.30
N GLY A 88 -0.88 2.91 -1.97
CA GLY A 88 -1.79 4.02 -1.78
C GLY A 88 -2.29 4.49 -3.14
N ILE A 89 -3.50 4.09 -3.50
CA ILE A 89 -4.12 4.38 -4.79
C ILE A 89 -5.04 5.59 -4.63
N LYS A 90 -4.75 6.64 -5.41
CA LYS A 90 -5.59 7.83 -5.52
C LYS A 90 -6.54 7.66 -6.70
N PHE A 91 -7.82 7.50 -6.37
CA PHE A 91 -8.93 7.57 -7.30
C PHE A 91 -9.37 9.04 -7.47
N PRO A 92 -10.22 9.35 -8.46
CA PRO A 92 -10.81 10.69 -8.59
C PRO A 92 -11.68 11.10 -7.40
N ASP A 93 -12.31 10.13 -6.72
CA ASP A 93 -13.30 10.33 -5.67
C ASP A 93 -12.85 9.86 -4.28
N GLU A 94 -11.79 9.06 -4.19
CA GLU A 94 -11.33 8.50 -2.92
C GLU A 94 -9.83 8.18 -2.91
N TYR A 95 -9.33 7.84 -1.74
CA TYR A 95 -7.98 7.32 -1.55
C TYR A 95 -8.03 6.02 -0.76
N ARG A 96 -7.38 4.97 -1.25
CA ARG A 96 -7.41 3.65 -0.62
C ARG A 96 -6.06 2.94 -0.69
N TRP A 97 -5.78 2.13 0.32
CA TRP A 97 -4.68 1.19 0.30
C TRP A 97 -5.13 -0.12 -0.31
N LEU A 98 -4.37 -0.60 -1.29
CA LEU A 98 -4.66 -1.81 -2.05
C LEU A 98 -3.41 -2.70 -2.12
N SER A 99 -3.60 -4.01 -2.18
CA SER A 99 -2.52 -4.94 -2.47
C SER A 99 -2.22 -4.94 -3.97
N LYS A 100 -1.06 -5.48 -4.36
CA LYS A 100 -0.69 -5.64 -5.79
C LYS A 100 -1.74 -6.42 -6.59
N ARG A 101 -2.50 -7.31 -5.95
CA ARG A 101 -3.51 -8.17 -6.60
C ARG A 101 -4.82 -7.43 -6.90
N ASP A 102 -5.04 -6.27 -6.27
CA ASP A 102 -6.30 -5.54 -6.34
C ASP A 102 -6.35 -4.52 -7.49
N PHE A 103 -5.28 -4.39 -8.27
CA PHE A 103 -5.21 -3.47 -9.40
C PHE A 103 -4.39 -4.01 -10.58
N LYS A 104 -4.58 -3.40 -11.75
CA LYS A 104 -3.85 -3.72 -12.98
C LYS A 104 -3.07 -2.49 -13.45
N ILE A 105 -1.78 -2.64 -13.72
CA ILE A 105 -0.96 -1.59 -14.32
C ILE A 105 -1.44 -1.35 -15.75
N ARG A 106 -1.67 -0.09 -16.12
CA ARG A 106 -2.02 0.24 -17.51
C ARG A 106 -0.77 0.30 -18.38
N SER A 107 -0.85 -0.37 -19.53
CA SER A 107 0.27 -0.60 -20.45
C SER A 107 0.76 0.64 -21.22
N ASP A 108 0.17 1.82 -21.00
CA ASP A 108 0.65 3.04 -21.65
C ASP A 108 1.94 3.59 -21.00
N ASP A 109 2.20 3.27 -19.72
CA ASP A 109 3.47 3.57 -19.05
C ASP A 109 4.59 2.57 -19.40
N THR A 110 4.28 1.36 -19.88
CA THR A 110 5.30 0.39 -20.34
C THR A 110 5.84 0.70 -21.75
N LYS A 111 5.30 1.71 -22.45
CA LYS A 111 5.71 2.08 -23.82
C LYS A 111 6.81 3.15 -23.92
N LYS A 112 7.68 3.28 -22.92
CA LYS A 112 8.99 3.97 -23.06
C LYS A 112 10.18 3.02 -23.25
N GLN A 113 9.95 1.85 -23.85
CA GLN A 113 10.99 1.09 -24.57
C GLN A 113 10.54 0.86 -26.02
N LYS A 114 10.38 1.93 -26.81
CA LYS A 114 10.28 1.81 -28.27
C LYS A 114 11.61 2.18 -28.91
N GLY A 115 12.25 1.16 -29.48
CA GLY A 115 13.06 1.22 -30.70
C GLY A 115 14.25 2.17 -30.71
N LYS A 116 15.44 1.66 -30.36
CA LYS A 116 16.65 2.16 -31.01
C LYS A 116 16.60 1.70 -32.47
N ASN A 117 16.55 2.68 -33.36
CA ASN A 117 16.64 2.57 -34.81
C ASN A 117 17.73 1.58 -35.25
N VAL A 118 17.35 0.63 -36.11
CA VAL A 118 18.22 0.19 -37.21
C VAL A 118 17.37 0.19 -38.48
N ALA A 119 17.15 1.38 -38.99
CA ALA A 119 16.93 1.57 -40.41
C ALA A 119 18.31 1.84 -41.02
N THR A 120 18.94 0.81 -41.60
CA THR A 120 20.03 1.03 -42.55
C THR A 120 20.02 -0.06 -43.61
N ALA A 121 19.47 0.35 -44.76
CA ALA A 121 19.81 0.02 -46.14
C ALA A 121 20.04 -1.45 -46.55
N ARG A 122 19.13 -1.93 -47.40
CA ARG A 122 19.45 -2.88 -48.48
C ARG A 122 20.58 -2.29 -49.36
N ARG A 123 21.67 -3.04 -49.51
CA ARG A 123 22.43 -3.17 -50.76
C ARG A 123 22.89 -4.60 -50.88
#